data_AF-A0A9D5EJX1-F1
#
_entry.id   AF-A0A9D5EJX1-F1
#
_cell.length_a   1.000
_cell.length_b   1.000
_cell.length_c   1.000
_cell.angle_alpha   90.00
_cell.angle_beta   90.00
_cell.angle_gamma   90.00
#
_symmetry.space_group_name_H-M   'P 1'
#
loop_
_entity.id
_entity.type
_entity.pdbx_description
1 polymer ?
#
loop_
_entity_poly.entity_id
_entity_poly.type
_entity_poly.pdbx_seq_one_letter_code
_entity_poly.pdbx_strand_id
1 'polypeptide(L)'
;MIQTTASFEERVRLAFAPTPRAVLGLVDDLLELCREQPLSLIFRDGKCFVSPAGDVNNSVEVPLPRSAFRAVLARIAALCNELRPNSVSPYGGAGEVCVGNDSRITLRVVFTNTPEEQRLEVTG
;
A
#
# COMPACT_ATOMS: atom_id res chain seq x y z
N MET A 1 -19.34 -25.56 -8.67
CA MET A 1 -18.04 -25.26 -8.03
C MET A 1 -18.23 -24.00 -7.22
N ILE A 2 -18.13 -24.08 -5.90
CA ILE A 2 -18.16 -22.87 -5.06
C ILE A 2 -16.73 -22.34 -5.11
N GLN A 3 -16.49 -21.24 -5.83
CA GLN A 3 -15.23 -20.50 -5.71
C GLN A 3 -15.25 -19.85 -4.33
N THR A 4 -14.52 -20.43 -3.38
CA THR A 4 -14.32 -19.82 -2.07
C THR A 4 -13.39 -18.63 -2.28
N THR A 5 -13.95 -17.42 -2.35
CA THR A 5 -13.15 -16.20 -2.35
C THR A 5 -12.41 -16.12 -1.02
N ALA A 6 -11.08 -15.99 -1.04
CA ALA A 6 -10.31 -15.80 0.18
C ALA A 6 -10.84 -14.58 0.95
N SER A 7 -10.82 -14.61 2.27
CA SER A 7 -11.18 -13.47 3.12
C SER A 7 -10.20 -12.30 2.95
N PHE A 8 -10.60 -11.10 3.37
CA PHE A 8 -9.71 -9.92 3.37
C PHE A 8 -8.41 -10.19 4.12
N GLU A 9 -8.52 -10.75 5.33
CA GLU A 9 -7.37 -11.06 6.17
C GLU A 9 -6.41 -12.05 5.50
N GLU A 10 -6.93 -13.09 4.84
CA GLU A 10 -6.11 -14.03 4.09
C GLU A 10 -5.38 -13.34 2.92
N ARG A 11 -6.06 -12.48 2.16
CA ARG A 11 -5.43 -11.73 1.06
C ARG A 11 -4.32 -10.79 1.56
N VAL A 12 -4.57 -10.08 2.66
CA VAL A 12 -3.55 -9.22 3.28
C VAL A 12 -2.36 -10.04 3.74
N ARG A 13 -2.57 -11.14 4.46
CA ARG A 13 -1.47 -12.00 4.93
C ARG A 13 -0.65 -12.56 3.76
N LEU A 14 -1.29 -12.91 2.65
CA LEU A 14 -0.61 -13.36 1.44
C LEU A 14 0.25 -12.25 0.81
N ALA A 15 -0.27 -11.02 0.70
CA ALA A 15 0.48 -9.89 0.14
C ALA A 15 1.70 -9.50 0.99
N PHE A 16 1.62 -9.67 2.30
CA PHE A 16 2.70 -9.37 3.24
C PHE A 16 3.59 -10.57 3.59
N ALA A 17 3.38 -11.73 2.96
CA ALA A 17 4.27 -12.87 3.11
C ALA A 17 5.66 -12.52 2.53
N PRO A 18 6.76 -12.94 3.16
CA PRO A 18 8.10 -12.68 2.61
C PRO A 18 8.24 -13.21 1.19
N THR A 19 8.57 -12.33 0.24
CA THR A 19 8.81 -12.71 -1.15
C THR A 19 10.27 -12.42 -1.55
N PRO A 20 10.84 -13.15 -2.54
CA PRO A 20 12.17 -12.84 -3.08
C PRO A 20 12.26 -11.44 -3.69
N ARG A 21 11.12 -10.83 -4.04
CA ARG A 21 11.01 -9.49 -4.65
C ARG A 21 11.10 -8.35 -3.64
N ALA A 22 11.24 -8.66 -2.35
CA ALA A 22 11.41 -7.71 -1.25
C ALA A 22 10.38 -6.56 -1.31
N VAL A 23 10.80 -5.32 -1.08
CA VAL A 23 9.91 -4.14 -1.05
C VAL A 23 9.23 -3.88 -2.39
N LEU A 24 9.88 -4.16 -3.53
CA LEU A 24 9.29 -3.91 -4.85
C LEU A 24 8.08 -4.82 -5.09
N GLY A 25 8.25 -6.13 -4.85
CA GLY A 25 7.14 -7.07 -4.99
C GLY A 25 6.01 -6.79 -4.01
N LEU A 26 6.34 -6.36 -2.77
CA LEU A 26 5.32 -5.96 -1.81
C LEU A 26 4.49 -4.77 -2.29
N VAL A 27 5.12 -3.76 -2.91
CA VAL A 27 4.39 -2.61 -3.46
C VAL A 27 3.47 -3.05 -4.60
N ASP A 28 3.97 -3.89 -5.51
CA ASP A 28 3.17 -4.42 -6.62
C ASP A 28 1.95 -5.20 -6.11
N ASP A 29 2.18 -6.12 -5.15
CA ASP A 29 1.14 -6.96 -4.56
C ASP A 29 0.11 -6.11 -3.78
N LEU A 30 0.56 -5.05 -3.11
CA LEU A 30 -0.32 -4.08 -2.43
C LEU A 30 -1.19 -3.31 -3.42
N LEU A 31 -0.61 -2.81 -4.52
CA LEU A 31 -1.36 -2.07 -5.55
C LEU A 31 -2.37 -2.96 -6.26
N GLU A 32 -2.04 -4.23 -6.51
CA GLU A 32 -3.01 -5.18 -7.07
C GLU A 32 -4.15 -5.47 -6.08
N LEU A 33 -3.85 -5.63 -4.79
CA LEU A 33 -4.90 -5.77 -3.77
C LEU A 33 -5.79 -4.53 -3.68
N CYS A 34 -5.20 -3.33 -3.87
CA CYS A 34 -5.93 -2.06 -3.87
C CYS A 34 -6.91 -1.92 -5.04
N ARG A 35 -6.65 -2.60 -6.15
CA ARG A 35 -7.54 -2.63 -7.32
C ARG A 35 -8.87 -3.29 -7.01
N GLU A 36 -8.86 -4.31 -6.14
CA GLU A 36 -10.08 -5.01 -5.71
C GLU A 36 -10.80 -4.27 -4.59
N GLN A 37 -10.05 -3.60 -3.71
CA GLN A 37 -10.62 -2.83 -2.60
C GLN A 37 -9.71 -1.66 -2.19
N PRO A 38 -10.24 -0.47 -1.91
CA PRO A 38 -9.47 0.59 -1.28
C PRO A 38 -8.84 0.14 0.04
N LEU A 39 -7.58 0.51 0.28
CA LEU A 39 -6.84 0.13 1.48
C LEU A 39 -6.33 1.35 2.25
N SER A 40 -6.23 1.19 3.56
CA SER A 40 -5.54 2.09 4.47
C SER A 40 -4.49 1.30 5.24
N LEU A 41 -3.29 1.85 5.31
CA LEU A 41 -2.17 1.32 6.07
C LEU A 41 -1.68 2.38 7.04
N ILE A 42 -1.47 1.98 8.29
CA ILE A 42 -0.95 2.87 9.32
C ILE A 42 0.11 2.14 10.14
N PHE A 43 1.23 2.83 10.39
CA PHE A 43 2.23 2.36 11.32
C PHE A 43 2.07 3.09 12.66
N ARG A 44 1.77 2.35 13.71
CA ARG A 44 1.62 2.87 15.07
C ARG A 44 2.10 1.84 16.07
N ASP A 45 2.65 2.30 17.20
CA ASP A 45 3.09 1.44 18.30
C ASP A 45 4.04 0.30 17.88
N GLY A 46 4.92 0.57 16.90
CA GLY A 46 5.88 -0.40 16.38
C GLY A 46 5.30 -1.44 15.42
N LYS A 47 4.02 -1.31 15.04
CA LYS A 47 3.27 -2.28 14.24
C LYS A 47 2.66 -1.62 13.01
N CYS A 48 2.54 -2.41 11.93
CA CYS A 48 1.83 -1.99 10.73
C CYS A 48 0.45 -2.65 10.71
N PHE A 49 -0.58 -1.83 10.46
CA PHE A 49 -1.95 -2.27 10.36
C PHE A 49 -2.48 -1.97 8.97
N VAL A 50 -3.19 -2.93 8.39
CA VAL A 50 -3.84 -2.81 7.08
C VAL A 50 -5.33 -2.99 7.27
N SER A 51 -6.14 -2.09 6.74
CA SER A 51 -7.59 -2.18 6.76
C SER A 51 -8.16 -1.79 5.40
N PRO A 52 -9.43 -2.13 5.09
CA PRO A 52 -10.14 -1.45 4.03
C PRO A 52 -10.19 0.06 4.33
N ALA A 53 -10.11 0.90 3.30
CA ALA A 53 -10.21 2.35 3.50
C ALA A 53 -11.59 2.69 4.08
N GLY A 54 -11.61 3.46 5.18
CA GLY A 54 -12.84 3.82 5.89
C GLY A 54 -13.37 2.78 6.89
N ASP A 55 -12.81 1.58 6.96
CA ASP A 55 -13.21 0.54 7.92
C ASP A 55 -12.03 0.11 8.80
N VAL A 56 -11.70 0.95 9.77
CA VAL A 56 -10.60 0.70 10.72
C VAL A 56 -10.86 -0.46 11.68
N ASN A 57 -12.13 -0.92 11.81
CA ASN A 57 -12.48 -2.03 12.68
C ASN A 57 -12.05 -3.37 12.08
N ASN A 58 -12.00 -3.46 10.75
CA ASN A 58 -11.51 -4.62 10.03
C ASN A 58 -10.00 -4.50 9.73
N SER A 59 -9.23 -4.21 10.77
CA SER A 59 -7.78 -4.01 10.69
C SER A 59 -7.01 -5.31 10.98
N VAL A 60 -6.02 -5.60 10.14
CA VAL A 60 -5.11 -6.75 10.25
C VAL A 60 -3.70 -6.25 10.54
N GLU A 61 -3.06 -6.78 11.59
CA GLU A 61 -1.64 -6.54 11.86
C GLU A 61 -0.78 -7.34 10.87
N VAL A 62 0.21 -6.69 10.25
CA VAL A 62 1.13 -7.33 9.30
C VAL A 62 2.57 -7.23 9.80
N PRO A 63 3.42 -8.26 9.55
CA PRO A 63 4.80 -8.30 10.01
C PRO A 63 5.72 -7.42 9.14
N LEU A 64 5.42 -6.11 9.09
CA LEU A 64 6.19 -5.14 8.31
C LEU A 64 7.01 -4.24 9.24
N PRO A 65 8.34 -4.34 9.24
CA PRO A 65 9.20 -3.44 10.00
C PRO A 65 9.04 -1.99 9.55
N ARG A 66 9.26 -1.06 10.48
CA ARG A 66 9.15 0.38 10.20
C ARG A 66 9.99 0.84 9.00
N SER A 67 11.23 0.33 8.89
CA SER A 67 12.13 0.65 7.78
C SER A 67 11.60 0.17 6.43
N ALA A 68 11.00 -1.02 6.39
CA ALA A 68 10.37 -1.56 5.20
C ALA A 68 9.14 -0.74 4.81
N PHE A 69 8.32 -0.31 5.78
CA PHE A 69 7.19 0.58 5.50
C PHE A 69 7.63 1.92 4.92
N ARG A 70 8.71 2.53 5.45
CA ARG A 70 9.31 3.73 4.85
C ARG A 70 9.74 3.52 3.40
N ALA A 71 10.30 2.35 3.11
CA ALA A 71 10.74 2.01 1.77
C ALA A 71 9.55 1.81 0.81
N VAL A 72 8.45 1.20 1.29
CA VAL A 72 7.17 1.11 0.56
C VAL A 72 6.66 2.52 0.22
N LEU A 73 6.57 3.41 1.20
CA LEU A 73 6.10 4.79 0.99
C LEU A 73 7.01 5.58 0.03
N ALA A 74 8.33 5.42 0.17
CA ALA A 74 9.28 6.06 -0.74
C ALA A 74 9.15 5.53 -2.18
N ARG A 75 8.89 4.23 -2.36
CA ARG A 75 8.64 3.66 -3.69
C ARG A 75 7.33 4.19 -4.30
N ILE A 76 6.27 4.33 -3.50
CA ILE A 76 5.01 4.96 -3.95
C ILE A 76 5.26 6.41 -4.39
N ALA A 77 6.05 7.17 -3.63
CA ALA A 77 6.43 8.52 -4.01
C ALA A 77 7.18 8.56 -5.36
N ALA A 78 8.09 7.62 -5.59
CA ALA A 78 8.79 7.48 -6.86
C ALA A 78 7.82 7.17 -8.01
N LEU A 79 6.90 6.21 -7.84
CA LEU A 79 5.89 5.87 -8.84
C LEU A 79 4.98 7.06 -9.20
N CYS A 80 4.56 7.85 -8.20
CA CYS A 80 3.80 9.07 -8.45
C CYS A 80 4.57 10.07 -9.31
N ASN A 81 5.88 10.22 -9.03
CA ASN A 81 6.74 11.14 -9.76
C ASN A 81 7.18 10.62 -11.14
N GLU A 82 7.22 9.30 -11.34
CA GLU A 82 7.37 8.67 -12.65
C GLU A 82 6.16 8.99 -13.55
N LEU A 83 4.93 8.94 -13.00
CA LEU A 83 3.71 9.28 -13.74
C LEU A 83 3.54 10.79 -13.96
N ARG A 84 3.72 11.58 -12.90
CA ARG A 84 3.66 13.05 -12.96
C ARG A 84 4.84 13.62 -12.19
N PRO A 85 5.87 14.16 -12.88
CA PRO A 85 7.05 14.73 -12.24
C PRO A 85 6.72 15.78 -11.17
N ASN A 86 7.39 15.69 -10.02
CA ASN A 86 7.26 16.59 -8.88
C ASN A 86 5.83 16.68 -8.30
N SER A 87 5.00 15.66 -8.47
CA SER A 87 3.65 15.60 -7.92
C SER A 87 3.62 15.42 -6.41
N VAL A 88 4.61 14.70 -5.86
CA VAL A 88 4.71 14.40 -4.43
C VAL A 88 6.16 14.45 -3.94
N SER A 89 6.34 14.51 -2.62
CA SER A 89 7.65 14.44 -1.98
C SER A 89 7.93 13.05 -1.41
N PRO A 90 9.19 12.69 -1.09
CA PRO A 90 9.52 11.46 -0.37
C PRO A 90 8.86 11.34 1.01
N TYR A 91 8.42 12.46 1.59
CA TYR A 91 7.84 12.55 2.93
C TYR A 91 6.31 12.54 2.93
N GLY A 92 5.67 12.61 1.76
CA GLY A 92 4.22 12.64 1.66
C GLY A 92 3.70 13.41 0.45
N GLY A 93 2.39 13.31 0.27
CA GLY A 93 1.65 13.97 -0.78
C GLY A 93 0.40 13.18 -1.19
N ALA A 94 -0.31 13.72 -2.18
CA ALA A 94 -1.39 13.04 -2.86
C ALA A 94 -1.04 12.92 -4.35
N GLY A 95 -1.08 11.71 -4.89
CA GLY A 95 -0.66 11.41 -6.25
C GLY A 95 -1.44 10.27 -6.86
N GLU A 96 -1.00 9.85 -8.04
CA GLU A 96 -1.57 8.74 -8.80
C GLU A 96 -0.46 7.76 -9.15
N VAL A 97 -0.76 6.47 -9.12
CA VAL A 97 0.15 5.39 -9.51
C VAL A 97 -0.56 4.43 -10.47
N CYS A 98 0.17 3.92 -11.46
CA CYS A 98 -0.35 2.86 -12.34
C CYS A 98 -0.22 1.49 -11.66
N VAL A 99 -1.18 0.60 -11.90
CA VAL A 99 -1.13 -0.79 -11.42
C VAL A 99 -0.51 -1.68 -12.49
N GLY A 100 0.62 -2.31 -12.17
CA GLY A 100 1.37 -3.12 -13.11
C GLY A 100 1.86 -2.33 -14.34
N ASN A 101 1.90 -2.98 -15.49
CA ASN A 101 2.31 -2.35 -16.76
C ASN A 101 1.15 -1.70 -17.53
N ASP A 102 -0.06 -1.69 -16.97
CA ASP A 102 -1.24 -1.10 -17.62
C ASP A 102 -1.46 0.34 -17.15
N SER A 103 -1.08 1.29 -17.99
CA SER A 103 -1.23 2.73 -17.72
C SER A 103 -2.69 3.21 -17.70
N ARG A 104 -3.66 2.35 -17.98
CA ARG A 104 -5.10 2.70 -17.95
C ARG A 104 -5.72 2.56 -16.57
N ILE A 105 -5.06 1.86 -15.65
CA ILE A 105 -5.56 1.66 -14.28
C ILE A 105 -4.69 2.47 -13.33
N THR A 106 -5.20 3.63 -12.96
CA THR A 106 -4.56 4.55 -12.00
C THR A 106 -5.25 4.47 -10.66
N LEU A 107 -4.47 4.28 -9.60
CA LEU A 107 -4.95 4.40 -8.22
C LEU A 107 -4.51 5.75 -7.66
N ARG A 108 -5.42 6.41 -6.95
CA ARG A 108 -5.09 7.59 -6.17
C ARG A 108 -4.47 7.15 -4.85
N VAL A 109 -3.37 7.79 -4.48
CA VAL A 109 -2.68 7.55 -3.21
C VAL A 109 -2.58 8.84 -2.41
N VAL A 110 -2.70 8.73 -1.09
CA VAL A 110 -2.40 9.78 -0.12
C VAL A 110 -1.52 9.18 0.95
N PHE A 111 -0.38 9.80 1.23
CA PHE A 111 0.54 9.22 2.20
C PHE A 111 1.33 10.26 2.99
N THR A 112 1.83 9.81 4.13
CA THR A 112 2.73 10.56 5.03
C THR A 112 3.87 9.63 5.43
N ASN A 113 5.10 10.09 5.35
CA ASN A 113 6.32 9.32 5.61
C ASN A 113 7.33 10.13 6.46
N THR A 114 6.86 10.67 7.57
CA THR A 114 7.69 11.43 8.50
C THR A 114 8.17 10.54 9.67
N PRO A 115 9.12 11.02 10.49
CA PRO A 115 9.46 10.35 11.75
C PRO A 115 8.31 10.27 12.76
N GLU A 116 7.31 11.14 12.67
CA GLU A 116 6.18 11.21 13.60
C GLU A 116 5.00 10.37 13.10
N GLU A 117 4.78 10.32 11.79
CA GLU A 117 3.61 9.71 11.18
C GLU A 117 3.97 8.95 9.92
N GLN A 118 3.46 7.72 9.83
CA GLN A 118 3.58 6.89 8.64
C GLN A 118 2.23 6.28 8.33
N ARG A 119 1.67 6.66 7.18
CA ARG A 119 0.41 6.15 6.70
C ARG A 119 0.34 6.18 5.19
N LEU A 120 -0.52 5.34 4.65
CA LEU A 120 -0.85 5.26 3.24
C LEU A 120 -2.34 4.98 3.10
N GLU A 121 -3.00 5.71 2.23
CA GLU A 121 -4.34 5.44 1.77
C GLU A 121 -4.29 5.28 0.26
N VAL A 122 -4.91 4.23 -0.27
CA VAL A 122 -4.96 3.92 -1.70
C VAL A 122 -6.43 3.69 -2.07
N THR A 123 -6.89 4.44 -3.06
CA THR A 123 -8.28 4.41 -3.54
C THR A 123 -8.28 4.30 -5.06
N GLY A 124 -9.08 3.38 -5.61
CA GLY A 124 -9.31 3.23 -7.06
C GLY A 124 -10.43 4.12 -7.59
#